data_AF-A0A3D4Z1J8-F1
#
_entry.id   AF-A0A3D4Z1J8-F1
#
_cell.length_a   1.000
_cell.length_b   1.000
_cell.length_c   1.000
_cell.angle_alpha   90.00
_cell.angle_beta   90.00
_cell.angle_gamma   90.00
#
_symmetry.space_group_name_H-M   'P 1'
#
loop_
_entity.id
_entity.type
_entity.pdbx_description
1 polymer ?
#
loop_
_entity_poly.entity_id
_entity_poly.type
_entity_poly.pdbx_seq_one_letter_code
_entity_poly.pdbx_strand_id
1 'polypeptide(L)'
;PINPEAWVWYYEIVGKEKCPIVDTWWQTETGGIMVSPLPGAGPLKPGSAGLPFFGVKAGIVREDGKACGTNEGGLFVIEAPWPAMLRGVYGQPERMKKTYFSKFPGKYFAGDAARCDADGYFWFLGRIDDVLKVSGHRLGTAELESAFVKNPSVAETAVVGFPHPVKGEGIYAFVTLKEGVEPSRNLRRELIQYLANEIGPIAKPDHLQFTPALPKTRSGKIMRRILRKIASGDTENLGDTTTLADPGVVQQLLEGVHQEE
;
A
#
# COMPACT_ATOMS: atom_id res chain seq x y z
N PRO A 1 4.64 0.54 -0.85
CA PRO A 1 5.68 0.10 0.10
C PRO A 1 6.49 -1.04 -0.54
N ILE A 2 7.82 -1.06 -0.37
CA ILE A 2 8.61 -2.23 -0.78
C ILE A 2 8.41 -3.33 0.26
N ASN A 3 8.02 -4.53 -0.17
CA ASN A 3 7.88 -5.64 0.76
C ASN A 3 9.28 -6.17 1.17
N PRO A 4 9.44 -6.80 2.35
CA PRO A 4 10.74 -7.25 2.84
C PRO A 4 11.48 -8.23 1.92
N GLU A 5 10.76 -9.12 1.22
CA GLU A 5 11.37 -10.10 0.32
C GLU A 5 11.96 -9.43 -0.93
N ALA A 6 11.20 -8.52 -1.55
CA ALA A 6 11.69 -7.70 -2.66
C ALA A 6 12.87 -6.82 -2.24
N TRP A 7 12.86 -6.30 -1.00
CA TRP A 7 13.98 -5.54 -0.45
C TRP A 7 15.23 -6.42 -0.31
N VAL A 8 15.11 -7.61 0.26
CA VAL A 8 16.23 -8.55 0.44
C VAL A 8 16.76 -9.02 -0.91
N TRP A 9 15.90 -9.40 -1.84
CA TRP A 9 16.29 -9.74 -3.20
C TRP A 9 17.06 -8.61 -3.88
N TYR A 10 16.60 -7.35 -3.72
CA TYR A 10 17.28 -6.20 -4.31
C TYR A 10 18.67 -5.97 -3.69
N TYR A 11 18.81 -6.23 -2.39
CA TYR A 11 20.07 -6.10 -1.67
C TYR A 11 21.07 -7.20 -2.07
N GLU A 12 20.62 -8.45 -2.09
CA GLU A 12 21.44 -9.63 -2.35
C GLU A 12 21.80 -9.77 -3.83
N ILE A 13 20.80 -9.68 -4.72
CA ILE A 13 20.99 -9.98 -6.14
C ILE A 13 21.53 -8.78 -6.91
N VAL A 14 20.89 -7.61 -6.76
CA VAL A 14 21.31 -6.40 -7.49
C VAL A 14 22.46 -5.71 -6.78
N GLY A 15 22.31 -5.51 -5.47
CA GLY A 15 23.32 -4.85 -4.63
C GLY A 15 24.55 -5.71 -4.33
N LYS A 16 24.50 -7.03 -4.58
CA LYS A 16 25.55 -8.00 -4.22
C LYS A 16 26.00 -7.86 -2.77
N GLU A 17 25.03 -7.57 -1.89
CA GLU A 17 25.21 -7.32 -0.45
C GLU A 17 26.14 -6.14 -0.12
N LYS A 18 26.48 -5.29 -1.10
CA LYS A 18 27.45 -4.20 -0.96
C LYS A 18 26.82 -2.81 -1.03
N CYS A 19 25.56 -2.71 -1.46
CA CYS A 19 24.87 -1.44 -1.66
C CYS A 19 23.75 -1.26 -0.62
N PRO A 20 23.82 -0.23 0.25
CA PRO A 20 22.70 0.14 1.11
C PRO A 20 21.45 0.49 0.28
N ILE A 21 20.29 -0.05 0.66
CA ILE A 21 19.00 0.33 0.05
C ILE A 21 18.40 1.48 0.85
N VAL A 22 18.12 2.58 0.16
CA VAL A 22 17.43 3.75 0.72
C VAL A 22 15.96 3.71 0.30
N ASP A 23 15.09 3.17 1.16
CA ASP A 23 13.63 3.24 0.94
C ASP A 23 13.13 4.65 1.29
N THR A 24 12.90 5.46 0.27
CA THR A 24 12.57 6.88 0.41
C THR A 24 11.05 7.10 0.37
N TRP A 25 10.45 7.48 1.48
CA TRP A 25 9.06 7.93 1.49
C TRP A 25 8.94 9.44 1.31
N TRP A 26 8.10 9.84 0.34
CA TRP A 26 7.73 11.22 0.04
C TRP A 26 6.49 11.29 -0.87
N GLN A 27 6.02 12.50 -1.15
CA GLN A 27 4.86 12.75 -2.01
C GLN A 27 5.14 13.95 -2.94
N THR A 28 4.34 14.09 -3.99
CA THR A 28 4.38 15.27 -4.86
C THR A 28 4.31 16.57 -4.05
N GLU A 29 3.45 16.59 -3.03
CA GLU A 29 3.19 17.71 -2.13
C GLU A 29 4.34 18.03 -1.18
N THR A 30 5.24 17.07 -0.94
CA THR A 30 6.38 17.28 -0.05
C THR A 30 7.59 17.88 -0.77
N GLY A 31 7.63 17.77 -2.10
CA GLY A 31 8.71 18.31 -2.95
C GLY A 31 10.05 17.58 -2.84
N GLY A 32 10.23 16.74 -1.81
CA GLY A 32 11.43 15.95 -1.59
C GLY A 32 11.23 14.87 -0.51
N ILE A 33 12.29 14.12 -0.27
CA ILE A 33 12.35 12.98 0.66
C ILE A 33 12.02 13.45 2.09
N MET A 34 11.09 12.75 2.74
CA MET A 34 10.65 13.10 4.10
C MET A 34 11.11 12.09 5.15
N VAL A 35 11.09 10.81 4.81
CA VAL A 35 11.55 9.72 5.67
C VAL A 35 12.39 8.79 4.80
N SER A 36 13.66 8.59 5.18
CA SER A 36 14.58 7.74 4.45
C SER A 36 15.74 7.32 5.35
N PRO A 37 16.32 6.14 5.15
CA PRO A 37 17.65 5.86 5.69
C PRO A 37 18.69 6.82 5.08
N LEU A 38 19.70 7.17 5.87
CA LEU A 38 20.93 7.80 5.39
C LEU A 38 22.01 6.72 5.28
N PRO A 39 22.59 6.46 4.09
CA PRO A 39 23.59 5.42 3.93
C PRO A 39 24.82 5.76 4.79
N GLY A 40 25.26 4.80 5.60
CA GLY A 40 26.39 4.96 6.53
C GLY A 40 26.05 5.56 7.90
N ALA A 41 24.78 5.92 8.18
CA ALA A 41 24.39 6.52 9.46
C ALA A 41 23.75 5.53 10.46
N GLY A 42 23.30 4.35 10.02
CA GLY A 42 22.65 3.38 10.89
C GLY A 42 22.20 2.11 10.16
N PRO A 43 21.65 1.12 10.91
CA PRO A 43 21.19 -0.13 10.32
C PRO A 43 19.94 0.07 9.45
N LEU A 44 19.78 -0.79 8.44
CA LEU A 44 18.59 -0.82 7.59
C LEU A 44 17.66 -1.93 8.07
N LYS A 45 16.35 -1.67 8.05
CA LYS A 45 15.33 -2.67 8.33
C LYS A 45 14.55 -2.93 7.03
N PRO A 46 14.55 -4.16 6.47
CA PRO A 46 13.85 -4.47 5.23
C PRO A 46 12.37 -4.06 5.30
N GLY A 47 11.93 -3.20 4.38
CA GLY A 47 10.56 -2.67 4.32
C GLY A 47 10.25 -1.47 5.22
N SER A 48 11.24 -0.93 5.96
CA SER A 48 11.12 0.35 6.67
C SER A 48 11.72 1.49 5.86
N ALA A 49 11.04 2.64 5.88
CA ALA A 49 11.56 3.89 5.32
C ALA A 49 12.61 4.56 6.23
N GLY A 50 12.97 3.97 7.38
CA GLY A 50 13.97 4.55 8.28
C GLY A 50 13.44 5.70 9.14
N LEU A 51 14.24 6.75 9.25
CA LEU A 51 14.02 7.88 10.15
C LEU A 51 13.61 9.16 9.37
N PRO A 52 12.96 10.13 10.04
CA PRO A 52 12.65 11.42 9.43
C PRO A 52 13.92 12.15 8.96
N PHE A 53 13.85 12.78 7.79
CA PHE A 53 14.94 13.56 7.23
C PHE A 53 15.15 14.88 7.97
N PHE A 54 16.24 15.60 7.67
CA PHE A 54 16.54 16.88 8.34
C PHE A 54 15.40 17.89 8.18
N GLY A 55 14.99 18.50 9.30
CA GLY A 55 13.90 19.47 9.34
C GLY A 55 12.49 18.86 9.26
N VAL A 56 12.37 17.52 9.16
CA VAL A 56 11.08 16.84 9.11
C VAL A 56 10.67 16.40 10.52
N LYS A 57 9.63 17.05 11.06
CA LYS A 57 9.00 16.63 12.31
C LYS A 57 7.84 15.68 12.02
N ALA A 58 8.14 14.40 11.83
CA ALA A 58 7.14 13.37 11.55
C ALA A 58 6.45 12.88 12.83
N GLY A 59 5.18 12.49 12.73
CA GLY A 59 4.41 11.91 13.81
C GLY A 59 3.36 10.93 13.30
N ILE A 60 2.80 10.15 14.22
CA ILE A 60 1.71 9.21 13.94
C ILE A 60 0.60 9.49 14.96
N VAL A 61 -0.60 9.74 14.46
CA VAL A 61 -1.75 10.09 15.29
C VAL A 61 -2.92 9.13 15.08
N ARG A 62 -3.73 8.95 16.12
CA ARG A 62 -5.04 8.29 16.04
C ARG A 62 -6.05 9.22 15.37
N GLU A 63 -7.27 8.71 15.13
CA GLU A 63 -8.37 9.52 14.58
C GLU A 63 -8.75 10.71 15.46
N ASP A 64 -8.54 10.62 16.78
CA ASP A 64 -8.78 11.72 17.72
C ASP A 64 -7.65 12.76 17.75
N GLY A 65 -6.61 12.58 16.92
CA GLY A 65 -5.46 13.48 16.81
C GLY A 65 -4.38 13.28 17.88
N LYS A 66 -4.57 12.35 18.83
CA LYS A 66 -3.54 12.03 19.83
C LYS A 66 -2.44 11.17 19.23
N ALA A 67 -1.24 11.28 19.78
CA ALA A 67 -0.10 10.47 19.36
C ALA A 67 -0.36 8.97 19.57
N CYS A 68 0.05 8.16 18.60
CA CYS A 68 0.12 6.71 18.72
C CYS A 68 1.29 6.29 19.62
N GLY A 69 1.14 5.16 20.29
CA GLY A 69 2.20 4.49 21.02
C GLY A 69 3.16 3.71 20.12
N THR A 70 4.17 3.09 20.72
CA THR A 70 5.13 2.24 20.02
C THR A 70 4.44 1.08 19.30
N ASN A 71 4.80 0.87 18.03
CA ASN A 71 4.22 -0.12 17.10
C ASN A 71 2.71 0.01 16.85
N GLU A 72 2.06 1.03 17.38
CA GLU A 72 0.65 1.29 17.10
C GLU A 72 0.50 1.91 15.71
N GLY A 73 -0.34 1.30 14.87
CA GLY A 73 -0.68 1.82 13.56
C GLY A 73 -1.60 3.04 13.66
N GLY A 74 -1.28 4.08 12.92
CA GLY A 74 -2.07 5.31 12.88
C GLY A 74 -1.85 6.12 11.61
N LEU A 75 -2.21 7.38 11.67
CA LEU A 75 -2.24 8.32 10.56
C LEU A 75 -0.95 9.13 10.55
N PHE A 76 -0.20 9.06 9.46
CA PHE A 76 1.06 9.76 9.32
C PHE A 76 0.83 11.26 9.10
N VAL A 77 1.50 12.07 9.91
CA VAL A 77 1.43 13.52 9.87
C VAL A 77 2.82 14.15 9.93
N ILE A 78 2.94 15.34 9.38
CA ILE A 78 4.11 16.20 9.57
C ILE A 78 3.68 17.40 10.41
N GLU A 79 4.31 17.57 11.56
CA GLU A 79 3.88 18.49 12.63
C GLU A 79 4.44 19.91 12.49
N ALA A 80 5.39 20.13 11.59
CA ALA A 80 6.00 21.42 11.34
C ALA A 80 6.23 21.64 9.83
N PRO A 81 6.17 22.88 9.32
CA PRO A 81 6.50 23.18 7.93
C PRO A 81 7.94 22.81 7.59
N TRP A 82 8.16 22.44 6.32
CA TRP A 82 9.48 22.18 5.75
C TRP A 82 9.74 23.07 4.52
N PRO A 83 11.02 23.26 4.10
CA PRO A 83 11.37 24.21 3.05
C PRO A 83 10.65 23.95 1.71
N ALA A 84 10.59 22.69 1.27
CA ALA A 84 10.05 22.28 -0.03
C ALA A 84 8.52 22.03 -0.05
N MET A 85 7.83 22.31 1.06
CA MET A 85 6.39 22.07 1.20
C MET A 85 5.58 22.82 0.13
N LEU A 86 4.57 22.15 -0.45
CA LEU A 86 3.61 22.79 -1.35
C LEU A 86 3.07 24.12 -0.79
N ARG A 87 2.84 25.08 -1.68
CA ARG A 87 2.34 26.43 -1.31
C ARG A 87 0.87 26.66 -1.63
N GLY A 88 0.26 25.79 -2.42
CA GLY A 88 -1.13 25.88 -2.82
C GLY A 88 -1.48 24.93 -3.96
N VAL A 89 -2.75 24.89 -4.32
CA VAL A 89 -3.23 24.21 -5.53
C VAL A 89 -3.63 25.26 -6.55
N TYR A 90 -3.09 25.18 -7.77
CA TYR A 90 -3.33 26.17 -8.81
C TYR A 90 -4.83 26.34 -9.11
N GLY A 91 -5.30 27.58 -9.10
CA GLY A 91 -6.71 27.93 -9.29
C GLY A 91 -7.66 27.47 -8.15
N GLN A 92 -7.14 26.86 -7.07
CA GLN A 92 -7.94 26.31 -5.97
C GLN A 92 -7.27 26.57 -4.61
N PRO A 93 -7.17 27.84 -4.17
CA PRO A 93 -6.41 28.22 -2.96
C PRO A 93 -6.89 27.50 -1.69
N GLU A 94 -8.20 27.28 -1.55
CA GLU A 94 -8.78 26.60 -0.37
C GLU A 94 -8.50 25.09 -0.32
N ARG A 95 -8.15 24.48 -1.46
CA ARG A 95 -8.01 23.02 -1.55
C ARG A 95 -6.83 22.51 -0.73
N MET A 96 -5.76 23.28 -0.62
CA MET A 96 -4.62 22.90 0.21
C MET A 96 -5.04 22.74 1.68
N LYS A 97 -5.73 23.75 2.23
CA LYS A 97 -6.19 23.73 3.62
C LYS A 97 -7.21 22.61 3.85
N LYS A 98 -8.17 22.47 2.94
CA LYS A 98 -9.22 21.44 3.03
C LYS A 98 -8.64 20.02 2.96
N THR A 99 -7.72 19.75 2.05
CA THR A 99 -7.19 18.40 1.84
C THR A 99 -6.18 18.01 2.93
N TYR A 100 -5.23 18.89 3.25
CA TYR A 100 -4.06 18.49 4.04
C TYR A 100 -4.07 18.98 5.49
N PHE A 101 -4.90 19.97 5.85
CA PHE A 101 -4.85 20.63 7.18
C PHE A 101 -6.18 20.61 7.96
N SER A 102 -7.27 20.13 7.34
CA SER A 102 -8.59 20.13 7.97
C SER A 102 -8.76 19.02 9.02
N LYS A 103 -8.21 17.84 8.74
CA LYS A 103 -8.36 16.65 9.60
C LYS A 103 -7.61 16.82 10.93
N PHE A 104 -6.41 17.38 10.88
CA PHE A 104 -5.56 17.61 12.05
C PHE A 104 -5.07 19.06 12.04
N PRO A 105 -5.77 19.99 12.70
CA PRO A 105 -5.36 21.38 12.76
C PRO A 105 -3.91 21.55 13.21
N GLY A 106 -3.12 22.31 12.44
CA GLY A 106 -1.70 22.54 12.71
C GLY A 106 -0.75 21.43 12.24
N LYS A 107 -1.26 20.34 11.67
CA LYS A 107 -0.45 19.23 11.13
C LYS A 107 -0.79 18.99 9.65
N TYR A 108 0.23 18.74 8.84
CA TYR A 108 0.03 18.25 7.47
C TYR A 108 -0.33 16.77 7.52
N PHE A 109 -1.52 16.42 7.06
CA PHE A 109 -1.95 15.03 6.91
C PHE A 109 -1.56 14.50 5.53
N ALA A 110 -0.68 13.50 5.51
CA ALA A 110 -0.17 12.92 4.27
C ALA A 110 -1.21 12.04 3.55
N GLY A 111 -2.19 11.49 4.28
CA GLY A 111 -3.12 10.49 3.73
C GLY A 111 -2.55 9.06 3.74
N ASP A 112 -1.47 8.83 4.48
CA ASP A 112 -0.82 7.54 4.62
C ASP A 112 -0.96 7.01 6.05
N ALA A 113 -1.09 5.70 6.18
CA ALA A 113 -1.04 4.98 7.44
C ALA A 113 0.39 4.52 7.70
N ALA A 114 0.85 4.65 8.93
CA ALA A 114 2.18 4.23 9.34
C ALA A 114 2.17 3.73 10.79
N ARG A 115 3.23 2.99 11.16
CA ARG A 115 3.60 2.74 12.56
C ARG A 115 5.05 3.13 12.79
N CYS A 116 5.39 3.45 14.03
CA CYS A 116 6.74 3.76 14.48
C CYS A 116 7.15 2.69 15.50
N ASP A 117 8.27 2.01 15.26
CA ASP A 117 8.75 0.98 16.18
C ASP A 117 9.53 1.57 17.36
N ALA A 118 10.02 0.70 18.24
CA ALA A 118 10.72 1.10 19.47
C ALA A 118 12.05 1.83 19.19
N ASP A 119 12.63 1.63 18.00
CA ASP A 119 13.89 2.29 17.59
C ASP A 119 13.61 3.59 16.82
N GLY A 120 12.35 4.01 16.71
CA GLY A 120 11.95 5.21 15.99
C GLY A 120 11.80 5.02 14.47
N TYR A 121 11.91 3.79 13.95
CA TYR A 121 11.82 3.52 12.52
C TYR A 121 10.36 3.54 12.06
N PHE A 122 10.11 4.22 10.94
CA PHE A 122 8.79 4.35 10.36
C PHE A 122 8.53 3.24 9.34
N TRP A 123 7.33 2.67 9.43
CA TRP A 123 6.84 1.61 8.56
C TRP A 123 5.54 2.08 7.92
N PHE A 124 5.54 2.31 6.61
CA PHE A 124 4.37 2.77 5.88
C PHE A 124 3.49 1.60 5.47
N LEU A 125 2.26 1.59 5.99
CA LEU A 125 1.26 0.54 5.78
C LEU A 125 0.47 0.76 4.47
N GLY A 126 0.64 1.93 3.84
CA GLY A 126 -0.04 2.31 2.60
C GLY A 126 -0.94 3.52 2.79
N ARG A 127 -1.74 3.83 1.77
CA ARG A 127 -2.72 4.92 1.83
C ARG A 127 -3.84 4.56 2.80
N ILE A 128 -4.36 5.54 3.52
CA ILE A 128 -5.53 5.32 4.40
C ILE A 128 -6.76 4.87 3.62
N ASP A 129 -6.89 5.34 2.39
CA ASP A 129 -7.96 4.95 1.47
C ASP A 129 -7.82 3.50 1.00
N ASP A 130 -6.67 2.86 1.30
CA ASP A 130 -6.33 1.47 1.01
C ASP A 130 -6.23 0.62 2.31
N VAL A 131 -6.67 1.12 3.47
CA VAL A 131 -6.82 0.33 4.70
C VAL A 131 -8.24 -0.22 4.76
N LEU A 132 -8.37 -1.55 4.86
CA LEU A 132 -9.66 -2.23 4.86
C LEU A 132 -10.27 -2.26 6.26
N LYS A 133 -11.58 -2.04 6.36
CA LYS A 133 -12.36 -2.16 7.60
C LYS A 133 -13.26 -3.40 7.57
N VAL A 134 -12.66 -4.55 7.82
CA VAL A 134 -13.33 -5.86 7.74
C VAL A 134 -13.86 -6.24 9.13
N SER A 135 -15.19 -6.30 9.30
CA SER A 135 -15.83 -6.63 10.60
C SER A 135 -15.29 -5.78 11.76
N GLY A 136 -15.09 -4.48 11.50
CA GLY A 136 -14.57 -3.53 12.49
C GLY A 136 -13.04 -3.54 12.69
N HIS A 137 -12.31 -4.48 12.10
CA HIS A 137 -10.85 -4.57 12.18
C HIS A 137 -10.20 -3.77 11.04
N ARG A 138 -9.11 -3.06 11.34
CA ARG A 138 -8.33 -2.33 10.33
C ARG A 138 -7.20 -3.21 9.83
N LEU A 139 -7.25 -3.58 8.56
CA LEU A 139 -6.23 -4.41 7.89
C LEU A 139 -5.55 -3.59 6.81
N GLY A 140 -4.22 -3.51 6.86
CA GLY A 140 -3.45 -2.85 5.81
C GLY A 140 -3.39 -3.73 4.57
N THR A 141 -3.76 -3.20 3.40
CA THR A 141 -3.60 -3.93 2.13
C THR A 141 -2.15 -4.34 1.89
N ALA A 142 -1.18 -3.49 2.25
CA ALA A 142 0.24 -3.82 2.09
C ALA A 142 0.69 -5.02 2.94
N GLU A 143 0.09 -5.23 4.11
CA GLU A 143 0.38 -6.39 4.97
C GLU A 143 -0.14 -7.67 4.31
N LEU A 144 -1.38 -7.65 3.83
CA LEU A 144 -2.01 -8.77 3.10
C LEU A 144 -1.22 -9.10 1.82
N GLU A 145 -0.88 -8.07 1.03
CA GLU A 145 -0.08 -8.20 -0.20
C GLU A 145 1.31 -8.78 0.11
N SER A 146 1.98 -8.31 1.16
CA SER A 146 3.30 -8.83 1.56
C SER A 146 3.22 -10.29 1.99
N ALA A 147 2.16 -10.69 2.69
CA ALA A 147 1.96 -12.08 3.06
C ALA A 147 1.75 -12.97 1.82
N PHE A 148 0.96 -12.55 0.84
CA PHE A 148 0.84 -13.32 -0.42
C PHE A 148 2.17 -13.51 -1.14
N VAL A 149 2.98 -12.45 -1.26
CA VAL A 149 4.25 -12.49 -2.00
C VAL A 149 5.26 -13.46 -1.39
N LYS A 150 5.21 -13.71 -0.08
CA LYS A 150 6.03 -14.74 0.59
C LYS A 150 5.77 -16.16 0.08
N ASN A 151 4.61 -16.41 -0.54
CA ASN A 151 4.33 -17.72 -1.11
C ASN A 151 5.17 -17.92 -2.40
N PRO A 152 5.91 -19.03 -2.55
CA PRO A 152 6.79 -19.25 -3.70
C PRO A 152 6.11 -19.16 -5.07
N SER A 153 4.80 -19.42 -5.15
CA SER A 153 4.01 -19.38 -6.38
C SER A 153 3.59 -17.98 -6.81
N VAL A 154 3.64 -16.98 -5.92
CA VAL A 154 3.10 -15.63 -6.16
C VAL A 154 4.21 -14.68 -6.60
N ALA A 155 4.00 -13.99 -7.73
CA ALA A 155 4.90 -12.93 -8.20
C ALA A 155 4.50 -11.57 -7.64
N GLU A 156 3.23 -11.21 -7.78
CA GLU A 156 2.69 -9.93 -7.32
C GLU A 156 1.26 -10.10 -6.84
N THR A 157 0.82 -9.21 -5.96
CA THR A 157 -0.56 -9.20 -5.49
C THR A 157 -1.02 -7.77 -5.25
N ALA A 158 -2.29 -7.50 -5.53
CA ALA A 158 -2.98 -6.30 -5.10
C ALA A 158 -4.24 -6.70 -4.34
N VAL A 159 -4.42 -6.12 -3.16
CA VAL A 159 -5.62 -6.34 -2.35
C VAL A 159 -6.44 -5.06 -2.31
N VAL A 160 -7.75 -5.20 -2.49
CA VAL A 160 -8.71 -4.10 -2.36
C VAL A 160 -9.93 -4.55 -1.57
N GLY A 161 -10.62 -3.58 -0.98
CA GLY A 161 -11.90 -3.83 -0.35
C GLY A 161 -13.05 -3.72 -1.35
N PHE A 162 -14.14 -4.41 -1.06
CA PHE A 162 -15.42 -4.26 -1.76
C PHE A 162 -16.58 -4.24 -0.75
N PRO A 163 -17.73 -3.64 -1.10
CA PRO A 163 -18.90 -3.64 -0.23
C PRO A 163 -19.38 -5.07 0.08
N HIS A 164 -19.42 -5.43 1.37
CA HIS A 164 -19.87 -6.76 1.81
C HIS A 164 -21.05 -6.62 2.78
N PRO A 165 -22.19 -7.30 2.54
CA PRO A 165 -23.43 -7.07 3.31
C PRO A 165 -23.29 -7.37 4.82
N VAL A 166 -22.50 -8.38 5.18
CA VAL A 166 -22.26 -8.77 6.58
C VAL A 166 -21.05 -8.07 7.21
N LYS A 167 -19.89 -8.09 6.56
CA LYS A 167 -18.61 -7.60 7.10
C LYS A 167 -18.45 -6.07 7.01
N GLY A 168 -19.34 -5.39 6.29
CA GLY A 168 -19.19 -4.00 5.86
C GLY A 168 -18.28 -3.90 4.63
N GLU A 169 -17.04 -4.34 4.78
CA GLU A 169 -16.06 -4.45 3.70
C GLU A 169 -15.51 -5.89 3.64
N GLY A 170 -15.47 -6.46 2.44
CA GLY A 170 -14.86 -7.76 2.15
C GLY A 170 -13.49 -7.58 1.52
N ILE A 171 -12.70 -8.66 1.48
CA ILE A 171 -11.33 -8.65 0.95
C ILE A 171 -11.33 -9.29 -0.44
N TYR A 172 -10.87 -8.55 -1.46
CA TYR A 172 -10.66 -9.04 -2.82
C TYR A 172 -9.16 -9.02 -3.15
N ALA A 173 -8.60 -10.17 -3.50
CA ALA A 173 -7.19 -10.32 -3.85
C ALA A 173 -6.99 -10.61 -5.35
N PHE A 174 -6.24 -9.77 -6.04
CA PHE A 174 -5.78 -10.00 -7.41
C PHE A 174 -4.35 -10.54 -7.37
N VAL A 175 -4.14 -11.77 -7.83
CA VAL A 175 -2.87 -12.49 -7.68
C VAL A 175 -2.26 -12.77 -9.05
N THR A 176 -1.02 -12.36 -9.25
CA THR A 176 -0.21 -12.74 -10.40
C THR A 176 0.79 -13.80 -9.97
N LEU A 177 0.80 -14.93 -10.66
CA LEU A 177 1.66 -16.08 -10.37
C LEU A 177 3.04 -15.91 -11.02
N LYS A 178 4.05 -16.59 -10.49
CA LYS A 178 5.37 -16.67 -11.13
C LYS A 178 5.28 -17.50 -12.41
N GLU A 179 6.19 -17.22 -13.34
CA GLU A 179 6.30 -17.96 -14.60
C GLU A 179 6.43 -19.47 -14.34
N GLY A 180 5.71 -20.28 -15.13
CA GLY A 180 5.66 -21.74 -14.96
C GLY A 180 4.68 -22.24 -13.90
N VAL A 181 3.97 -21.36 -13.18
CA VAL A 181 2.91 -21.74 -12.24
C VAL A 181 1.54 -21.45 -12.84
N GLU A 182 0.75 -22.50 -13.02
CA GLU A 182 -0.60 -22.39 -13.58
C GLU A 182 -1.69 -22.19 -12.50
N PRO A 183 -2.70 -21.35 -12.75
CA PRO A 183 -3.80 -21.15 -11.82
C PRO A 183 -4.64 -22.43 -11.69
N SER A 184 -4.98 -22.80 -10.45
CA SER A 184 -5.86 -23.94 -10.18
C SER A 184 -6.73 -23.72 -8.95
N ARG A 185 -7.86 -24.44 -8.86
CA ARG A 185 -8.73 -24.42 -7.68
C ARG A 185 -8.03 -24.90 -6.40
N ASN A 186 -7.00 -25.74 -6.53
CA ASN A 186 -6.22 -26.22 -5.40
C ASN A 186 -5.25 -25.12 -4.92
N LEU A 187 -4.51 -24.51 -5.85
CA LEU A 187 -3.62 -23.39 -5.53
C LEU A 187 -4.39 -22.21 -4.92
N ARG A 188 -5.59 -21.90 -5.43
CA ARG A 188 -6.47 -20.87 -4.85
C ARG A 188 -6.76 -21.14 -3.37
N ARG A 189 -7.16 -22.37 -3.05
CA ARG A 189 -7.47 -22.79 -1.65
C ARG A 189 -6.22 -22.76 -0.77
N GLU A 190 -5.09 -23.20 -1.31
CA GLU A 190 -3.80 -23.15 -0.62
C GLU A 190 -3.41 -21.71 -0.26
N LEU A 191 -3.47 -20.78 -1.21
CA LEU A 191 -3.12 -19.38 -1.00
C LEU A 191 -4.04 -18.70 0.04
N ILE A 192 -5.35 -18.97 -0.01
CA ILE A 192 -6.30 -18.46 0.99
C ILE A 192 -5.96 -19.00 2.39
N GLN A 193 -5.65 -20.29 2.50
CA GLN A 193 -5.30 -20.90 3.78
C GLN A 193 -3.94 -20.43 4.28
N TYR A 194 -2.97 -20.23 3.39
CA TYR A 194 -1.66 -19.67 3.69
C TYR A 194 -1.80 -18.29 4.32
N LEU A 195 -2.57 -17.39 3.71
CA LEU A 195 -2.81 -16.05 4.25
C LEU A 195 -3.48 -16.08 5.63
N ALA A 196 -4.42 -17.00 5.82
CA ALA A 196 -5.09 -17.16 7.11
C ALA A 196 -4.16 -17.65 8.22
N ASN A 197 -3.13 -18.42 7.88
CA ASN A 197 -2.13 -18.90 8.82
C ASN A 197 -1.09 -17.80 9.14
N GLU A 198 -0.69 -16.99 8.16
CA GLU A 198 0.30 -15.92 8.34
C GLU A 198 -0.22 -14.74 9.17
N ILE A 199 -1.46 -14.28 8.90
CA ILE A 199 -2.01 -13.07 9.54
C ILE A 199 -3.14 -13.43 10.50
N GLY A 200 -3.96 -14.41 10.15
CA GLY A 200 -5.07 -14.88 10.97
C GLY A 200 -6.37 -15.05 10.17
N PRO A 201 -7.40 -15.69 10.74
CA PRO A 201 -8.66 -15.98 10.04
C PRO A 201 -9.39 -14.74 9.49
N ILE A 202 -9.20 -13.58 10.12
CA ILE A 202 -9.82 -12.31 9.71
C ILE A 202 -9.28 -11.78 8.37
N ALA A 203 -8.07 -12.20 7.98
CA ALA A 203 -7.40 -11.78 6.75
C ALA A 203 -7.82 -12.59 5.51
N LYS A 204 -8.64 -13.65 5.68
CA LYS A 204 -9.05 -14.52 4.57
C LYS A 204 -9.74 -13.70 3.47
N PRO A 205 -9.27 -13.79 2.20
CA PRO A 205 -9.95 -13.16 1.08
C PRO A 205 -11.33 -13.79 0.91
N ASP A 206 -12.32 -12.95 0.62
CA ASP A 206 -13.62 -13.41 0.15
C ASP A 206 -13.52 -13.85 -1.33
N HIS A 207 -12.72 -13.11 -2.10
CA HIS A 207 -12.44 -13.39 -3.51
C HIS A 207 -10.93 -13.39 -3.76
N LEU A 208 -10.50 -14.30 -4.63
CA LEU A 208 -9.12 -14.39 -5.12
C LEU A 208 -9.14 -14.62 -6.62
N GLN A 209 -8.79 -13.61 -7.40
CA GLN A 209 -8.74 -13.68 -8.85
C GLN A 209 -7.30 -13.82 -9.31
N PHE A 210 -6.99 -14.85 -10.09
CA PHE A 210 -5.71 -14.92 -10.80
C PHE A 210 -5.73 -13.97 -11.98
N THR A 211 -4.67 -13.17 -12.13
CA THR A 211 -4.51 -12.23 -13.25
C THR A 211 -3.10 -12.30 -13.81
N PRO A 212 -2.92 -12.27 -15.15
CA PRO A 212 -1.59 -12.27 -15.76
C PRO A 212 -0.77 -11.03 -15.38
N ALA A 213 -1.42 -9.90 -15.10
CA ALA A 213 -0.77 -8.68 -14.67
C ALA A 213 -1.70 -7.79 -13.82
N LEU A 214 -1.10 -6.86 -13.08
CA LEU A 214 -1.81 -5.80 -12.36
C LEU A 214 -1.79 -4.49 -13.15
N PRO A 215 -2.85 -3.66 -13.07
CA PRO A 215 -2.94 -2.43 -13.83
C PRO A 215 -1.99 -1.40 -13.21
N LYS A 216 -0.88 -1.10 -13.88
CA LYS A 216 0.15 -0.18 -13.39
C LYS A 216 0.28 1.05 -14.27
N THR A 217 0.60 2.19 -13.66
CA THR A 217 1.07 3.38 -14.38
C THR A 217 2.46 3.14 -14.98
N ARG A 218 2.89 4.00 -15.91
CA ARG A 218 4.29 3.99 -16.41
C ARG A 218 5.36 4.17 -15.33
N SER A 219 4.99 4.71 -14.17
CA SER A 219 5.85 4.83 -12.99
C SER A 219 5.81 3.60 -12.06
N GLY A 220 5.13 2.52 -12.46
CA GLY A 220 5.04 1.27 -11.69
C GLY A 220 3.98 1.25 -10.59
N LYS A 221 3.17 2.31 -10.44
CA LYS A 221 2.14 2.39 -9.40
C LYS A 221 0.91 1.57 -9.79
N ILE A 222 0.51 0.62 -8.95
CA ILE A 222 -0.75 -0.13 -9.11
C ILE A 222 -1.94 0.83 -9.00
N MET A 223 -2.82 0.82 -10.00
CA MET A 223 -4.04 1.61 -10.07
C MET A 223 -5.19 0.93 -9.33
N ARG A 224 -5.09 0.86 -7.99
CA ARG A 224 -6.08 0.22 -7.11
C ARG A 224 -7.51 0.73 -7.28
N ARG A 225 -7.69 1.97 -7.75
CA ARG A 225 -9.01 2.53 -8.10
C ARG A 225 -9.77 1.66 -9.11
N ILE A 226 -9.09 1.14 -10.13
CA ILE A 226 -9.68 0.28 -11.17
C ILE A 226 -10.07 -1.06 -10.53
N LEU A 227 -9.14 -1.67 -9.80
CA LEU A 227 -9.37 -2.94 -9.10
C LEU A 227 -10.55 -2.87 -8.13
N ARG A 228 -10.71 -1.76 -7.40
CA ARG A 228 -11.84 -1.55 -6.48
C ARG A 228 -13.18 -1.47 -7.20
N LYS A 229 -13.22 -0.83 -8.37
CA LYS A 229 -14.43 -0.76 -9.19
C LYS A 229 -14.82 -2.14 -9.72
N ILE A 230 -13.85 -2.87 -10.26
CA ILE A 230 -14.03 -4.25 -10.72
C ILE A 230 -14.53 -5.14 -9.57
N ALA A 231 -13.87 -5.10 -8.41
CA ALA A 231 -14.26 -5.87 -7.23
C ALA A 231 -15.64 -5.47 -6.66
N SER A 232 -16.12 -4.27 -6.95
CA SER A 232 -17.46 -3.79 -6.56
C SER A 232 -18.52 -4.03 -7.63
N GLY A 233 -18.17 -4.68 -8.75
CA GLY A 233 -19.07 -4.93 -9.88
C GLY A 233 -19.31 -3.74 -10.82
N ASP A 234 -18.61 -2.60 -10.63
CA ASP A 234 -18.67 -1.45 -11.53
C ASP A 234 -17.68 -1.63 -12.69
N THR A 235 -18.11 -2.38 -13.70
CA THR A 235 -17.29 -2.78 -14.86
C THR A 235 -17.34 -1.79 -16.03
N GLU A 236 -18.36 -0.94 -16.09
CA GLU A 236 -18.57 -0.01 -17.21
C GLU A 236 -17.89 1.35 -17.00
N ASN A 237 -17.75 1.81 -15.75
CA ASN A 237 -17.23 3.15 -15.45
C ASN A 237 -15.86 3.11 -14.78
N LEU A 238 -14.85 2.50 -15.40
CA LEU A 238 -13.51 2.39 -14.79
C LEU A 238 -12.72 3.71 -14.74
N GLY A 239 -13.27 4.81 -15.26
CA GLY A 239 -12.65 6.13 -15.31
C GLY A 239 -11.45 6.17 -16.26
N ASP A 240 -10.52 7.11 -16.03
CA ASP A 240 -9.37 7.30 -16.90
C ASP A 240 -8.35 6.14 -16.79
N THR A 241 -8.08 5.50 -17.94
CA THR A 241 -7.14 4.39 -18.14
C THR A 241 -5.94 4.78 -19.02
N THR A 242 -5.87 6.04 -19.51
CA THR A 242 -4.85 6.50 -20.47
C THR A 242 -3.43 6.50 -19.90
N THR A 243 -3.29 6.53 -18.57
CA THR A 243 -1.99 6.49 -17.89
C THR A 243 -1.44 5.09 -17.64
N LEU A 244 -2.20 4.04 -17.97
CA LEU A 244 -1.75 2.66 -17.82
C LEU A 244 -0.58 2.37 -18.76
N ALA A 245 0.37 1.58 -18.27
CA ALA A 245 1.46 1.06 -19.09
C ALA A 245 0.93 0.09 -20.16
N ASP A 246 -0.04 -0.74 -19.78
CA ASP A 246 -0.77 -1.64 -20.67
C ASP A 246 -2.28 -1.55 -20.37
N PRO A 247 -3.06 -0.88 -21.24
CA PRO A 247 -4.51 -0.82 -21.10
C PRO A 247 -5.22 -2.18 -21.26
N GLY A 248 -4.62 -3.14 -21.98
CA GLY A 248 -5.23 -4.46 -22.25
C GLY A 248 -5.47 -5.29 -20.99
N VAL A 249 -4.67 -5.04 -19.94
CA VAL A 249 -4.82 -5.67 -18.61
C VAL A 249 -6.21 -5.44 -18.03
N VAL A 250 -6.86 -4.32 -18.32
CA VAL A 250 -8.21 -4.02 -17.80
C VAL A 250 -9.24 -5.01 -18.33
N GLN A 251 -9.16 -5.36 -19.61
CA GLN A 251 -10.09 -6.31 -20.20
C GLN A 251 -9.92 -7.72 -19.61
N GLN A 252 -8.67 -8.15 -19.42
CA GLN A 252 -8.37 -9.44 -18.78
C GLN A 252 -8.88 -9.51 -17.34
N LEU A 253 -8.77 -8.41 -16.59
CA LEU A 253 -9.33 -8.31 -15.25
C LEU A 253 -10.85 -8.43 -15.24
N LEU A 254 -11.53 -7.81 -16.21
CA LEU A 254 -12.98 -7.90 -16.35
C LEU A 254 -13.45 -9.32 -16.71
N GLU A 255 -12.76 -9.98 -17.64
CA GLU A 255 -13.05 -11.37 -18.04
C GLU A 255 -12.88 -12.34 -16.87
N GLY A 256 -11.88 -12.12 -16.02
CA GLY A 256 -11.63 -12.96 -14.85
C GLY A 256 -12.68 -12.85 -13.74
N VAL A 257 -13.46 -11.76 -13.66
CA VAL A 257 -14.58 -11.65 -12.69
C VAL A 257 -15.64 -12.71 -12.96
N HIS A 258 -15.89 -13.03 -14.23
CA HIS A 258 -16.90 -14.01 -14.65
C HIS A 258 -16.47 -15.46 -14.48
N GLN A 259 -15.20 -15.72 -14.17
CA GLN A 259 -14.68 -17.08 -13.92
C GLN A 259 -14.77 -17.47 -12.43
N GLU A 260 -15.24 -16.56 -11.56
CA GLU A 260 -15.44 -16.83 -10.13
C GLU A 260 -16.81 -17.47 -9.81
N GLU A 261 -17.77 -17.46 -10.75
CA GLU A 261 -19.04 -18.21 -10.71
C GLU A 261 -18.86 -19.69 -11.14
#